data_AF-B1V823-F1
#
_entry.id   AF-B1V823-F1
#
_cell.length_a   1.000
_cell.length_b   1.000
_cell.length_c   1.000
_cell.angle_alpha   90.00
_cell.angle_beta   90.00
_cell.angle_gamma   90.00
#
_symmetry.space_group_name_H-M   'P 1'
#
loop_
_entity.id
_entity.type
_entity.pdbx_description
1 polymer ?
#
loop_
_entity_poly.entity_id
_entity_poly.type
_entity_poly.pdbx_seq_one_letter_code
_entity_poly.pdbx_strand_id
1 'polypeptide(L)'
;MRNLDTINNKLEIAKNLLRNTKNINLKIFIEKYINNFNEIQNKDNKELEILDLFEYINFDKCIEYIDKSNFNISEWSLCDIPLSNIYTFYNENRKDYFDLIVYKDNVNPQYLDENSNTSDANSIQEAIEKYIN
;
A
#
# COMPACT_ATOMS: atom_id res chain seq x y z
N MET A 1 10.75 -2.33 22.14
CA MET A 1 11.53 -1.37 21.32
C MET A 1 10.98 -1.43 19.91
N ARG A 2 10.40 -0.35 19.38
CA ARG A 2 10.06 -0.28 17.95
C ARG A 2 11.37 -0.24 17.16
N ASN A 3 11.48 -1.02 16.08
CA ASN A 3 12.67 -0.99 15.24
C ASN A 3 12.66 0.34 14.45
N LEU A 4 13.62 1.23 14.75
CA LEU A 4 13.69 2.56 14.11
C LEU A 4 13.90 2.44 12.59
N ASP A 5 14.60 1.40 12.14
CA ASP A 5 14.87 1.16 10.71
C ASP A 5 13.57 0.90 9.94
N THR A 6 12.69 0.06 10.50
CA THR A 6 11.36 -0.24 9.92
C THR A 6 10.48 1.01 9.85
N ILE A 7 10.51 1.87 10.87
CA ILE A 7 9.73 3.12 10.87
C ILE A 7 10.18 4.06 9.75
N ASN A 8 11.49 4.24 9.61
CA ASN A 8 12.03 5.13 8.58
C ASN A 8 11.73 4.60 7.17
N ASN A 9 11.82 3.28 6.97
CA ASN A 9 11.50 2.66 5.68
C ASN A 9 10.04 2.87 5.27
N LYS A 10 9.07 2.69 6.19
CA LYS A 10 7.65 2.90 5.88
C LYS A 10 7.37 4.33 5.38
N LEU A 11 7.95 5.34 6.05
CA LEU A 11 7.80 6.73 5.64
C LEU A 11 8.45 7.01 4.28
N GLU A 12 9.61 6.43 4.00
CA GLU A 12 10.26 6.57 2.68
C GLU A 12 9.46 5.90 1.56
N ILE A 13 8.87 4.72 1.81
CA ILE A 13 7.93 4.06 0.88
C ILE A 13 6.75 4.98 0.59
N ALA A 14 6.11 5.53 1.62
CA ALA A 14 4.97 6.44 1.44
C ALA A 14 5.34 7.72 0.67
N LYS A 15 6.52 8.31 0.94
CA LYS A 15 7.03 9.48 0.19
C LYS A 15 7.29 9.16 -1.29
N ASN A 16 7.83 7.98 -1.58
CA ASN A 16 8.02 7.54 -2.97
C ASN A 16 6.67 7.41 -3.68
N LEU A 17 5.69 6.77 -3.04
CA LEU A 17 4.33 6.69 -3.58
C LEU A 17 3.71 8.07 -3.80
N LEU A 18 3.84 9.00 -2.84
CA LEU A 18 3.33 10.37 -2.95
C LEU A 18 3.92 11.11 -4.16
N ARG A 19 5.24 10.98 -4.36
CA ARG A 19 5.95 11.62 -5.47
C ARG A 19 5.45 11.15 -6.84
N ASN A 20 5.15 9.86 -6.96
CA ASN A 20 4.82 9.22 -8.23
C ASN A 20 3.31 9.18 -8.53
N THR A 21 2.47 9.22 -7.50
CA THR A 21 1.00 9.22 -7.64
C THR A 21 0.54 10.48 -8.37
N LYS A 22 -0.30 10.35 -9.40
CA LYS A 22 -0.81 11.51 -10.17
C LYS A 22 -2.18 11.99 -9.70
N ASN A 23 -3.03 11.07 -9.24
CA ASN A 23 -4.37 11.39 -8.78
C ASN A 23 -4.33 12.26 -7.52
N ILE A 24 -4.97 13.43 -7.56
CA ILE A 24 -4.93 14.40 -6.45
C ILE A 24 -5.56 13.87 -5.16
N ASN A 25 -6.64 13.08 -5.26
CA ASN A 25 -7.30 12.51 -4.08
C ASN A 25 -6.40 11.47 -3.42
N LEU A 26 -5.71 10.64 -4.21
CA LEU A 26 -4.75 9.66 -3.69
C LEU A 26 -3.50 10.32 -3.12
N LYS A 27 -3.04 11.45 -3.68
CA LYS A 27 -1.98 12.26 -3.05
C LYS A 27 -2.40 12.74 -1.68
N ILE A 28 -3.58 13.35 -1.56
CA ILE A 28 -4.11 13.84 -0.28
C ILE A 28 -4.24 12.69 0.73
N PHE A 29 -4.68 11.51 0.28
CA PHE A 29 -4.72 10.30 1.10
C PHE A 29 -3.33 9.93 1.64
N ILE A 30 -2.31 9.84 0.77
CA ILE A 30 -0.94 9.51 1.20
C ILE A 30 -0.35 10.61 2.12
N GLU A 31 -0.63 11.89 1.84
CA GLU A 31 -0.22 13.00 2.70
C GLU A 31 -0.84 12.90 4.10
N LYS A 32 -2.13 12.57 4.20
CA LYS A 32 -2.80 12.33 5.49
C LYS A 32 -2.15 11.16 6.23
N TYR A 33 -1.83 10.06 5.55
CA TYR A 33 -1.07 8.95 6.15
C TYR A 33 0.27 9.42 6.73
N ILE A 34 1.07 10.15 5.95
CA ILE A 34 2.39 10.65 6.37
C ILE A 34 2.26 11.61 7.56
N ASN A 35 1.31 12.54 7.51
CA ASN A 35 1.12 13.57 8.54
C ASN A 35 0.64 12.99 9.87
N ASN A 36 -0.06 11.86 9.85
CA ASN A 36 -0.58 11.18 11.04
C ASN A 36 0.14 9.86 11.33
N PHE A 37 1.35 9.68 10.79
CA PHE A 37 2.05 8.40 10.83
C PHE A 37 2.28 7.91 12.27
N ASN A 38 2.64 8.80 13.18
CA ASN A 38 2.91 8.44 14.57
C ASN A 38 1.65 7.94 15.31
N GLU A 39 0.52 8.60 15.05
CA GLU A 39 -0.80 8.26 15.56
C GLU A 39 -1.22 6.89 15.02
N ILE A 40 -1.04 6.65 13.71
CA ILE A 40 -1.33 5.37 13.05
C ILE A 40 -0.46 4.23 13.61
N GLN A 41 0.82 4.47 13.88
CA GLN A 41 1.71 3.46 14.48
C GLN A 41 1.40 3.17 15.96
N ASN A 42 0.58 3.99 16.62
CA ASN A 42 0.25 3.81 18.03
C ASN A 42 -0.85 2.75 18.21
N LYS A 43 -0.42 1.48 18.30
CA LYS A 43 -1.31 0.29 18.39
C LYS A 43 -2.23 0.27 19.62
N ASP A 44 -1.95 1.07 20.64
CA ASP A 44 -2.77 1.18 21.84
C ASP A 44 -3.83 2.30 21.73
N ASN A 45 -3.86 3.02 20.61
CA ASN A 45 -4.73 4.19 20.45
C ASN A 45 -6.13 3.82 19.95
N LYS A 46 -7.11 3.83 20.86
CA LYS A 46 -8.53 3.71 20.54
C LYS A 46 -9.09 4.92 19.77
N GLU A 47 -8.32 5.99 19.62
CA GLU A 47 -8.75 7.24 18.98
C GLU A 47 -8.68 7.21 17.45
N LEU A 48 -8.15 6.16 16.81
CA LEU A 48 -8.06 6.11 15.34
C LEU A 48 -9.43 6.25 14.66
N GLU A 49 -10.48 5.69 15.26
CA GLU A 49 -11.86 5.86 14.77
C GLU A 49 -12.36 7.30 14.98
N ILE A 50 -11.99 7.93 16.10
CA ILE A 50 -12.35 9.32 16.43
C ILE A 50 -11.65 10.31 15.48
N LEU A 51 -10.41 10.00 15.09
CA LEU A 51 -9.59 10.82 14.21
C LEU A 51 -9.87 10.58 12.72
N ASP A 52 -10.83 9.71 12.38
CA ASP A 52 -11.14 9.30 11.00
C ASP A 52 -9.89 8.73 10.28
N LEU A 53 -9.06 8.00 11.02
CA LEU A 53 -7.81 7.42 10.53
C LEU A 53 -7.88 5.90 10.30
N PHE A 54 -9.07 5.30 10.47
CA PHE A 54 -9.25 3.86 10.39
C PHE A 54 -8.87 3.29 9.01
N GLU A 55 -9.15 4.03 7.93
CA GLU A 55 -8.78 3.65 6.55
C GLU A 55 -7.26 3.48 6.35
N TYR A 56 -6.44 4.17 7.15
CA TYR A 56 -4.98 4.10 7.06
C TYR A 56 -4.38 2.86 7.72
N ILE A 57 -5.16 2.10 8.51
CA ILE A 57 -4.69 0.86 9.13
C ILE A 57 -4.37 -0.17 8.04
N ASN A 58 -5.25 -0.33 7.05
CA ASN A 58 -5.04 -1.26 5.95
C ASN A 58 -3.89 -0.77 5.04
N PHE A 59 -3.82 0.54 4.79
CA PHE A 59 -2.72 1.10 4.02
C PHE A 59 -1.38 0.89 4.73
N ASP A 60 -1.30 1.10 6.04
CA ASP A 60 -0.09 0.84 6.83
C ASP A 60 0.37 -0.61 6.75
N LYS A 61 -0.58 -1.56 6.78
CA LYS A 61 -0.30 -2.99 6.60
C LYS A 61 0.31 -3.25 5.22
N CYS A 62 -0.21 -2.62 4.15
CA CYS A 62 0.37 -2.71 2.81
C CYS A 62 1.79 -2.15 2.75
N ILE A 63 2.03 -0.98 3.35
CA ILE A 63 3.36 -0.36 3.44
C ILE A 63 4.34 -1.27 4.21
N GLU A 64 3.90 -1.87 5.32
CA GLU A 64 4.68 -2.84 6.09
C GLU A 64 5.02 -4.09 5.28
N TYR A 65 4.08 -4.58 4.48
CA TYR A 65 4.31 -5.73 3.60
C TYR A 65 5.34 -5.41 2.51
N ILE A 66 5.28 -4.23 1.89
CA ILE A 66 6.25 -3.77 0.89
C ILE A 66 7.67 -3.71 1.50
N ASP A 67 7.81 -3.14 2.70
CA ASP A 67 9.08 -3.10 3.43
C ASP A 67 9.61 -4.52 3.71
N LYS A 68 8.78 -5.39 4.32
CA LYS A 68 9.16 -6.76 4.68
C LYS A 68 9.50 -7.66 3.49
N SER A 69 8.89 -7.40 2.33
CA SER A 69 9.18 -8.13 1.10
C SER A 69 10.44 -7.63 0.38
N ASN A 70 11.10 -6.59 0.90
CA ASN A 70 12.23 -5.90 0.25
C ASN A 70 11.91 -5.49 -1.20
N PHE A 71 10.64 -5.15 -1.48
CA PHE A 71 10.22 -4.76 -2.82
C PHE A 71 10.59 -3.31 -3.10
N ASN A 72 11.23 -3.05 -4.24
CA ASN A 72 11.59 -1.69 -4.62
C ASN A 72 10.38 -0.92 -5.19
N ILE A 73 9.78 -0.08 -4.34
CA ILE A 73 8.62 0.74 -4.68
C ILE A 73 8.97 2.07 -5.39
N SER A 74 10.25 2.41 -5.60
CA SER A 74 10.67 3.78 -5.92
C SER A 74 10.07 4.39 -7.19
N GLU A 75 9.69 3.55 -8.15
CA GLU A 75 9.08 3.95 -9.43
C GLU A 75 7.56 3.73 -9.48
N TRP A 76 6.96 3.29 -8.37
CA TRP A 76 5.56 2.92 -8.30
C TRP A 76 4.71 4.06 -7.75
N SER A 77 3.47 4.09 -8.19
CA SER A 77 2.42 5.02 -7.77
C SER A 77 1.27 4.25 -7.13
N LEU A 78 0.53 4.89 -6.24
CA LEU A 78 -0.80 4.41 -5.87
C LEU A 78 -1.77 4.84 -6.98
N CYS A 79 -2.32 3.86 -7.69
CA CYS A 79 -3.15 4.09 -8.87
C CYS A 79 -4.63 4.20 -8.49
N ASP A 80 -5.09 3.32 -7.60
CA ASP A 80 -6.48 3.25 -7.18
C ASP A 80 -6.64 2.60 -5.81
N ILE A 81 -7.80 2.84 -5.19
CA ILE A 81 -8.27 2.15 -3.98
C ILE A 81 -9.71 1.69 -4.28
N PRO A 82 -9.87 0.55 -4.98
CA PRO A 82 -11.18 0.09 -5.44
C PRO A 82 -12.15 -0.19 -4.28
N LEU A 83 -11.60 -0.69 -3.18
CA LEU A 83 -12.28 -0.96 -1.91
C LEU A 83 -11.35 -0.56 -0.76
N SER A 84 -11.91 -0.31 0.42
CA SER A 84 -11.16 0.15 1.60
C SER A 84 -10.07 -0.81 2.12
N ASN A 85 -9.96 -2.00 1.53
CA ASN A 85 -8.93 -2.99 1.83
C ASN A 85 -8.13 -3.44 0.59
N ILE A 86 -8.29 -2.81 -0.57
CA ILE A 86 -7.56 -3.12 -1.81
C ILE A 86 -6.82 -1.87 -2.29
N TYR A 87 -5.53 -2.01 -2.58
CA TYR A 87 -4.67 -0.92 -3.04
C TYR A 87 -3.97 -1.35 -4.32
N THR A 88 -4.22 -0.62 -5.40
CA THR A 88 -3.65 -0.89 -6.72
C THR A 88 -2.44 -0.02 -6.95
N PHE A 89 -1.32 -0.64 -7.30
CA PHE A 89 -0.06 0.02 -7.57
C PHE A 89 0.27 -0.06 -9.06
N TYR A 90 0.79 1.04 -9.60
CA TYR A 90 1.14 1.14 -11.01
C TYR A 90 2.54 1.69 -11.23
N ASN A 91 3.29 1.06 -12.13
CA ASN A 91 4.56 1.55 -12.64
C ASN A 91 4.39 2.09 -14.06
N GLU A 92 4.48 3.42 -14.22
CA GLU A 92 4.26 4.06 -15.51
C GLU A 92 5.29 3.69 -16.58
N ASN A 93 6.54 3.43 -16.18
CA ASN A 93 7.63 3.12 -17.11
C ASN A 93 7.49 1.72 -17.69
N ARG A 94 7.06 0.75 -16.87
CA ARG A 94 6.95 -0.66 -17.25
C ARG A 94 5.56 -1.05 -17.73
N LYS A 95 4.56 -0.21 -17.44
CA LYS A 95 3.13 -0.51 -17.65
C LYS A 95 2.65 -1.69 -16.82
N ASP A 96 3.32 -1.93 -15.69
CA ASP A 96 3.01 -3.04 -14.77
C ASP A 96 2.07 -2.59 -13.66
N TYR A 97 1.24 -3.54 -13.22
CA TYR A 97 0.34 -3.39 -12.10
C TYR A 97 0.55 -4.51 -11.08
N PHE A 98 0.22 -4.22 -9.83
CA PHE A 98 -0.11 -5.24 -8.83
C PHE A 98 -1.08 -4.65 -7.81
N ASP A 99 -1.86 -5.52 -7.19
CA ASP A 99 -2.73 -5.16 -6.09
C ASP A 99 -2.18 -5.71 -4.77
N LEU A 100 -2.48 -5.03 -3.67
CA LEU A 100 -2.40 -5.60 -2.33
C LEU A 100 -3.79 -5.56 -1.69
N ILE A 101 -4.27 -6.73 -1.25
CA ILE A 101 -5.49 -6.84 -0.46
C ILE A 101 -5.15 -7.12 1.00
N VAL A 102 -5.94 -6.56 1.91
CA VAL A 102 -5.85 -6.82 3.35
C VAL A 102 -6.98 -7.76 3.77
N TYR A 103 -6.62 -8.94 4.23
CA TYR A 103 -7.50 -9.94 4.84
C TYR A 103 -7.28 -9.99 6.36
N LYS A 104 -8.11 -9.27 7.12
CA LYS A 104 -7.94 -9.11 8.58
C LYS A 104 -6.54 -8.55 8.90
N ASP A 105 -5.60 -9.42 9.28
CA ASP A 105 -4.21 -9.07 9.63
C ASP A 105 -3.17 -9.50 8.59
N ASN A 106 -3.60 -10.16 7.51
CA ASN A 106 -2.73 -10.59 6.44
C ASN A 106 -2.83 -9.64 5.23
N VAL A 107 -1.72 -9.47 4.53
CA VAL A 107 -1.66 -8.76 3.26
C VAL A 107 -1.25 -9.75 2.19
N ASN A 108 -2.04 -9.82 1.11
CA ASN A 108 -1.80 -10.71 -0.01
C ASN A 108 -1.63 -9.89 -1.29
N PRO A 109 -0.57 -10.14 -2.08
CA PRO A 109 -0.51 -9.66 -3.44
C PRO A 109 -1.59 -10.27 -4.30
N GLN A 110 -2.16 -9.48 -5.20
CA GLN A 110 -3.19 -9.92 -6.13
C GLN A 110 -2.91 -9.39 -7.54
N TYR A 111 -3.45 -10.12 -8.51
CA TYR A 111 -3.41 -9.76 -9.92
C TYR A 111 -4.78 -9.96 -10.57
N LEU A 112 -5.02 -9.24 -11.66
CA LEU A 112 -6.17 -9.46 -12.53
C LEU A 112 -5.83 -10.55 -13.55
N ASP A 113 -6.62 -11.63 -13.57
CA ASP A 113 -6.45 -12.76 -14.48
C ASP A 113 -7.15 -12.54 -15.84
N GLU A 114 -7.03 -13.53 -16.74
CA GLU A 114 -7.51 -13.45 -18.15
C GLU A 114 -9.02 -13.36 -18.29
N ASN A 115 -9.72 -13.63 -17.20
CA ASN A 115 -11.16 -13.56 -17.12
C ASN A 115 -11.61 -12.30 -16.36
N SER A 116 -10.69 -11.35 -16.13
CA SER A 116 -10.90 -10.16 -15.31
C SER A 116 -11.32 -10.48 -13.86
N ASN A 117 -10.87 -11.62 -13.34
CA ASN A 117 -11.05 -11.96 -11.93
C ASN A 117 -9.80 -11.62 -11.13
N THR A 118 -9.99 -11.12 -9.92
CA THR A 118 -8.89 -10.94 -8.96
C THR A 118 -8.45 -12.29 -8.40
N SER A 119 -7.16 -12.57 -8.47
CA SER A 119 -6.54 -13.80 -7.96
C SER A 119 -5.37 -13.50 -7.03
N ASP A 120 -5.21 -14.32 -5.99
CA ASP A 120 -4.08 -14.23 -5.06
C ASP A 120 -2.77 -14.68 -5.71
N ALA A 121 -1.68 -14.00 -5.37
CA ALA A 121 -0.31 -14.37 -5.69
C ALA A 121 0.52 -14.59 -4.42
N ASN A 122 1.59 -15.39 -4.52
CA ASN A 122 2.48 -15.67 -3.40
C ASN A 122 3.49 -14.54 -3.15
N SER A 123 3.65 -13.62 -4.10
CA SER A 123 4.56 -12.47 -4.00
C SER A 123 4.13 -11.32 -4.91
N ILE A 124 4.68 -10.11 -4.67
CA ILE A 124 4.46 -8.96 -5.56
C ILE A 124 5.00 -9.27 -6.97
N GLN A 125 6.15 -9.94 -7.06
CA GLN A 125 6.74 -10.31 -8.35
C GLN A 125 5.81 -11.23 -9.14
N GLU A 126 5.25 -12.25 -8.50
CA GLU A 126 4.28 -13.14 -9.14
C GLU A 126 3.00 -12.40 -9.54
N ALA A 127 2.51 -11.48 -8.70
CA ALA A 127 1.36 -10.65 -9.03
C ALA A 127 1.63 -9.84 -10.31
N ILE A 128 2.79 -9.19 -10.41
CA ILE A 128 3.19 -8.42 -11.60
C ILE A 128 3.27 -9.33 -12.84
N GLU A 129 3.92 -10.49 -12.72
CA GLU A 129 4.12 -11.42 -13.85
C GLU A 129 2.82 -12.01 -14.40
N LYS A 130 1.81 -12.16 -13.55
CA LYS A 130 0.50 -12.69 -13.92
C LYS A 130 -0.54 -11.61 -14.20
N TYR A 131 -0.23 -10.35 -13.90
CA TYR A 131 -1.16 -9.25 -14.11
C TYR A 131 -1.41 -9.06 -15.59
N ILE A 132 -2.68 -9.07 -15.97
CA ILE A 132 -3.04 -8.83 -17.35
C ILE A 132 -3.07 -7.35 -17.63
N ASN A 133 -2.19 -6.96 -18.55
CA ASN A 133 -1.99 -5.60 -19.04
C ASN A 133 -2.64 -5.42 -20.41
#